data_AF-A0A7W0K9S1-F1
#
_entry.id   AF-A0A7W0K9S1-F1
#
_cell.length_a   1.000
_cell.length_b   1.000
_cell.length_c   1.000
_cell.angle_alpha   90.00
_cell.angle_beta   90.00
_cell.angle_gamma   90.00
#
_symmetry.space_group_name_H-M   'P 1'
#
loop_
_entity.id
_entity.type
_entity.pdbx_description
1 polymer ?
#
loop_
_entity_poly.entity_id
_entity_poly.type
_entity_poly.pdbx_seq_one_letter_code
_entity_poly.pdbx_strand_id
1 'polypeptide(L)' 'MRDRLEQLVGEMIDKGIRFEDAQREFEKHFITRVVSKCAGNLGNAATMLGVHRNTLTRKIQELKIKVAR' A
#
# COMPACT_ATOMS: atom_id res chain seq x y z
N MET A 1 -2.43 4.37 17.99
CA MET A 1 -2.02 3.73 16.72
C MET A 1 -1.29 2.42 16.98
N ARG A 2 -0.29 2.42 17.87
CA ARG A 2 0.47 1.22 18.28
C ARG A 2 -0.43 0.04 18.66
N ASP A 3 -1.35 0.24 19.59
CA ASP A 3 -2.20 -0.85 20.11
C ASP A 3 -3.12 -1.44 19.03
N ARG A 4 -3.67 -0.59 18.14
CA ARG A 4 -4.50 -1.05 17.01
C ARG A 4 -3.70 -1.84 15.98
N LEU A 5 -2.45 -1.44 15.74
CA LEU A 5 -1.57 -2.15 14.81
C LEU A 5 -1.12 -3.49 15.41
N GLU A 6 -0.79 -3.52 16.69
CA GLU A 6 -0.42 -4.74 17.42
C GLU A 6 -1.56 -5.75 17.44
N GLN A 7 -2.79 -5.30 17.72
CA GLN A 7 -3.97 -6.15 17.62
C GLN A 7 -4.17 -6.70 16.19
N LEU A 8 -4.05 -5.86 15.16
CA LEU A 8 -4.17 -6.31 13.77
C LEU A 8 -3.11 -7.35 13.41
N VAL A 9 -1.86 -7.12 13.81
CA VAL A 9 -0.76 -8.07 13.57
C VAL A 9 -1.00 -9.39 14.29
N GLY A 10 -1.47 -9.36 15.54
CA GLY A 10 -1.88 -10.55 16.28
C GLY A 10 -2.94 -11.36 15.53
N GLU A 11 -4.03 -10.71 15.09
CA GLU A 11 -5.07 -11.37 14.30
C GLU A 11 -4.56 -11.96 12.98
N MET A 12 -3.59 -11.32 12.33
CA MET A 12 -3.01 -11.84 11.09
C MET A 12 -2.19 -13.11 11.34
N ILE A 13 -1.42 -13.13 12.43
CA ILE A 13 -0.64 -14.30 12.84
C ILE A 13 -1.57 -15.45 13.23
N ASP A 14 -2.60 -15.18 14.04
CA ASP A 14 -3.55 -16.19 14.51
C ASP A 14 -4.33 -16.84 13.36
N LYS A 15 -4.60 -16.08 12.28
CA LYS A 15 -5.23 -16.56 11.05
C LYS A 15 -4.25 -17.24 10.08
N GLY A 16 -2.96 -17.32 10.43
CA GLY A 16 -1.93 -17.95 9.61
C GLY A 16 -1.59 -17.16 8.33
N ILE A 17 -1.81 -15.85 8.31
CA ILE A 17 -1.44 -15.01 7.17
C ILE A 17 0.09 -14.95 7.10
N ARG A 18 0.64 -15.25 5.92
CA ARG A 18 2.09 -15.18 5.69
C ARG A 18 2.53 -13.72 5.66
N PHE A 19 3.75 -13.48 6.14
CA PHE A 19 4.34 -12.15 6.13
C PHE A 19 4.34 -11.50 4.74
N GLU A 20 4.65 -12.26 3.68
CA GLU A 20 4.64 -11.76 2.31
C GLU A 20 3.25 -11.30 1.85
N ASP A 21 2.21 -12.06 2.20
CA ASP A 21 0.81 -11.71 1.89
C ASP A 21 0.38 -10.45 2.67
N ALA A 22 0.74 -10.38 3.94
CA ALA A 22 0.49 -9.22 4.80
C ALA A 22 1.15 -7.94 4.25
N GLN A 23 2.44 -8.03 3.90
CA GLN A 23 3.20 -6.93 3.34
C GLN A 23 2.61 -6.48 2.00
N ARG A 24 2.25 -7.44 1.14
CA ARG A 24 1.67 -7.17 -0.18
C ARG A 24 0.34 -6.46 -0.09
N GLU A 25 -0.57 -6.92 0.78
CA GLU A 25 -1.88 -6.29 0.96
C GLU A 25 -1.77 -4.92 1.64
N PHE A 26 -0.91 -4.79 2.66
CA PHE A 26 -0.62 -3.48 3.26
C PHE A 26 -0.12 -2.49 2.22
N GLU A 27 0.91 -2.87 1.45
CA GLU A 27 1.52 -2.01 0.44
C GLU A 27 0.49 -1.59 -0.62
N LYS A 28 -0.31 -2.55 -1.10
CA LYS A 28 -1.38 -2.30 -2.07
C LYS A 28 -2.40 -1.30 -1.54
N HIS A 29 -2.90 -1.49 -0.32
CA HIS A 29 -3.86 -0.58 0.29
C HIS A 29 -3.29 0.81 0.53
N PHE A 30 -2.05 0.88 1.03
CA PHE A 30 -1.38 2.14 1.33
C PHE A 30 -1.16 2.96 0.06
N ILE A 31 -0.59 2.35 -0.99
CA ILE A 31 -0.36 3.01 -2.28
C ILE A 31 -1.68 3.45 -2.90
N THR A 32 -2.70 2.58 -2.90
CA THR A 32 -4.03 2.93 -3.44
C THR A 32 -4.59 4.17 -2.74
N ARG A 33 -4.52 4.22 -1.40
CA ARG A 33 -5.02 5.35 -0.62
C ARG A 33 -4.29 6.65 -0.94
N VAL A 34 -2.97 6.62 -1.10
CA VAL A 34 -2.18 7.80 -1.46
C VAL A 34 -2.48 8.26 -2.88
N VAL A 35 -2.56 7.35 -3.85
CA VAL A 35 -2.89 7.70 -5.23
C VAL A 35 -4.29 8.33 -5.32
N SER A 36 -5.28 7.78 -4.61
CA SER A 36 -6.62 8.38 -4.52
C SER A 36 -6.60 9.76 -3.87
N LYS A 37 -5.81 9.96 -2.80
CA LYS A 37 -5.64 11.27 -2.16
C LYS A 37 -5.02 12.31 -3.09
N CYS A 38 -4.20 11.87 -4.05
CA CYS A 38 -3.61 12.71 -5.09
C CYS A 38 -4.46 12.78 -6.38
N ALA A 39 -5.72 12.34 -6.36
CA ALA A 39 -6.62 12.32 -7.52
C ALA A 39 -5.99 11.63 -8.75
N GLY A 40 -5.29 10.52 -8.54
CA GLY A 40 -4.62 9.78 -9.61
C GLY A 40 -3.31 10.40 -10.11
N ASN A 41 -2.88 11.55 -9.58
CA ASN A 41 -1.60 12.16 -9.94
C ASN A 41 -0.43 11.35 -9.35
N LEU A 42 0.20 10.54 -10.19
CA LEU A 42 1.32 9.67 -9.80
C LEU A 42 2.59 10.45 -9.42
N GLY A 43 2.80 11.67 -9.92
CA GLY A 43 3.93 12.50 -9.52
C GLY A 43 3.78 12.92 -8.05
N ASN A 44 2.63 13.51 -7.72
CA ASN A 44 2.32 13.93 -6.35
C ASN A 44 2.26 12.73 -5.40
N ALA A 45 1.68 11.61 -5.82
CA ALA A 45 1.64 10.39 -5.03
C ALA A 45 3.04 9.83 -4.75
N ALA A 46 3.94 9.85 -5.74
CA ALA A 46 5.33 9.42 -5.57
C ALA A 46 6.08 10.33 -4.58
N THR A 47 5.91 11.65 -4.70
CA THR A 47 6.44 12.62 -3.73
C THR A 47 5.91 12.37 -2.32
N MET A 48 4.60 12.12 -2.16
CA MET A 48 3.99 11.85 -0.85
C MET A 48 4.45 10.53 -0.24
N LEU A 49 4.70 9.50 -1.07
CA LEU A 49 5.25 8.21 -0.65
C LEU A 49 6.76 8.26 -0.40
N GLY A 50 7.45 9.35 -0.78
CA GLY A 50 8.91 9.44 -0.67
C GLY A 50 9.66 8.49 -1.61
N VAL A 51 9.05 8.13 -2.75
CA VAL A 51 9.64 7.22 -3.75
C VAL A 51 9.76 7.89 -5.10
N HIS A 52 10.65 7.37 -5.95
CA HIS A 52 10.70 7.78 -7.35
C HIS A 52 9.42 7.35 -8.08
N ARG A 53 8.91 8.18 -9.00
CA ARG A 53 7.69 7.89 -9.78
C ARG A 53 7.77 6.55 -10.51
N ASN A 54 8.92 6.19 -11.06
CA ASN A 54 9.11 4.89 -11.74
C ASN A 54 8.92 3.70 -10.79
N THR A 55 9.39 3.82 -9.54
CA THR A 55 9.17 2.80 -8.52
C THR A 55 7.69 2.67 -8.20
N LEU A 56 6.97 3.79 -8.05
CA LEU A 56 5.53 3.77 -7.83
C LEU A 56 4.79 3.12 -9.01
N THR A 57 5.10 3.51 -10.25
CA THR A 57 4.48 2.93 -11.46
C THR A 57 4.68 1.42 -11.53
N ARG A 58 5.90 0.94 -11.26
CA ARG A 58 6.20 -0.50 -11.23
C ARG A 58 5.38 -1.22 -10.15
N LYS A 59 5.34 -0.67 -8.94
CA LYS A 59 4.54 -1.22 -7.82
C LYS A 59 3.04 -1.28 -8.14
N ILE A 60 2.49 -0.25 -8.80
CA ILE A 60 1.09 -0.25 -9.24
C ILE A 60 0.80 -1.41 -10.21
N GLN A 61 1.72 -1.70 -11.12
CA GLN A 61 1.59 -2.82 -12.06
C GLN A 61 1.73 -4.18 -11.34
N GLU A 62 2.78 -4.36 -10.53
CA GLU A 62 3.05 -5.59 -9.78
C GLU A 62 1.90 -5.96 -8.82
N LEU A 63 1.36 -4.96 -8.12
CA LEU A 63 0.27 -5.12 -7.15
C LEU A 63 -1.13 -5.06 -7.79
N LYS A 64 -1.20 -4.88 -9.12
CA LYS A 64 -2.44 -4.77 -9.91
C LYS A 64 -3.41 -3.74 -9.32
N ILE A 65 -2.89 -2.58 -8.93
CA ILE A 65 -3.68 -1.48 -8.34
C ILE A 65 -4.50 -0.81 -9.45
N LYS A 66 -5.83 -0.75 -9.25
CA LYS A 66 -6.72 -0.01 -10.15
C LYS A 66 -6.72 1.46 -9.76
N VAL A 67 -6.04 2.28 -10.55
CA VAL A 67 -6.06 3.74 -10.39
C VAL A 67 -7.30 4.27 -11.11
N ALA A 68 -8.33 4.64 -10.35
CA ALA A 68 -9.41 5.47 -10.89
C ALA A 68 -8.80 6.86 -11.19
N ARG A 69 -8.81 7.24 -12.47
CA ARG A 69 -8.43 8.59 -12.90
C ARG A 69 -9.62 9.54 -12.76
#